data_AF-A0A352K172-F1
#
_entry.id   AF-A0A352K172-F1
#
_cell.length_a   1.000
_cell.length_b   1.000
_cell.length_c   1.000
_cell.angle_alpha   90.00
_cell.angle_beta   90.00
_cell.angle_gamma   90.00
#
_symmetry.space_group_name_H-M   'P 1'
#
loop_
_entity.id
_entity.type
_entity.pdbx_description
1 polymer ?
#
loop_
_entity_poly.entity_id
_entity_poly.type
_entity_poly.pdbx_seq_one_letter_code
_entity_poly.pdbx_strand_id
1 'polypeptide(L)'
;TFSELIGKGYMAVTVDPKHGERYQGIVPLESGSIEDCINHYFDSSEQLDTKLWLSSDATTVAGLLIQRIPDEGGSHTSTASNWETLSTLAATVTKEELASEAGPLLIYKLFHELSPRSFDPFSIRFGCSCTRERSSRAIRALGE
;
A
#
# COMPACT_ATOMS: atom_id res chain seq x y z
N THR A 1 9.32 -19.77 3.78
CA THR A 1 9.26 -18.35 4.24
C THR A 1 9.08 -17.44 3.03
N PHE A 2 8.74 -16.15 3.20
CA PHE A 2 8.62 -15.21 2.08
C PHE A 2 9.88 -15.20 1.19
N SER A 3 11.06 -15.12 1.82
CA SER A 3 12.35 -15.14 1.11
C SER A 3 12.62 -16.42 0.34
N GLU A 4 12.13 -17.58 0.79
CA GLU A 4 12.27 -18.85 0.06
C GLU A 4 11.39 -18.91 -1.19
N LEU A 5 10.20 -18.29 -1.17
CA LEU A 5 9.28 -18.26 -2.31
C LEU A 5 9.77 -17.32 -3.42
N ILE A 6 10.37 -16.20 -3.01
CA ILE A 6 10.76 -15.11 -3.92
C ILE A 6 12.23 -15.22 -4.36
N GLY A 7 13.10 -15.80 -3.52
CA GLY A 7 14.53 -15.85 -3.77
C GLY A 7 15.18 -14.46 -3.71
N LYS A 8 16.28 -14.29 -4.45
CA LYS A 8 16.95 -12.99 -4.61
C LYS A 8 16.33 -12.23 -5.77
N GLY A 9 15.91 -10.98 -5.54
CA GLY A 9 15.32 -10.15 -6.58
C GLY A 9 15.06 -8.73 -6.11
N TYR A 10 14.29 -8.01 -6.92
CA TYR A 10 13.90 -6.63 -6.67
C TYR A 10 12.40 -6.47 -6.89
N MET A 11 11.77 -5.60 -6.10
CA MET A 11 10.41 -5.11 -6.33
C MET A 11 10.50 -3.83 -7.15
N ALA A 12 9.79 -3.79 -8.28
CA ALA A 12 9.66 -2.58 -9.09
C ALA A 12 8.23 -2.03 -8.96
N VAL A 13 8.11 -0.78 -8.53
CA VAL A 13 6.85 -0.04 -8.50
C VAL A 13 6.86 0.92 -9.68
N THR A 14 5.93 0.75 -10.62
CA THR A 14 5.81 1.61 -11.80
C THR A 14 4.50 2.36 -11.75
N VAL A 15 4.58 3.68 -11.82
CA VAL A 15 3.42 4.56 -11.86
C VAL A 15 3.33 5.18 -13.24
N ASP A 16 2.21 4.91 -13.91
CA ASP A 16 1.94 5.30 -15.29
C ASP A 16 0.69 6.19 -15.32
N PRO A 17 0.85 7.50 -15.07
CA PRO A 17 -0.28 8.42 -14.99
C PRO A 17 -0.85 8.68 -16.39
N LYS A 18 -2.17 8.94 -16.48
CA LYS A 18 -2.81 9.32 -17.76
C LYS A 18 -2.18 10.58 -18.38
N HIS A 19 -1.65 11.46 -17.54
CA HIS A 19 -0.95 12.69 -17.91
C HIS A 19 0.31 12.80 -17.05
N GLY A 20 1.45 13.07 -17.67
CA GLY A 20 2.75 13.17 -17.00
C GLY A 20 3.72 12.08 -17.47
N GLU A 21 4.89 12.04 -16.85
CA GLU A 21 5.91 11.05 -17.17
C GLU A 21 5.74 9.80 -16.30
N ARG A 22 5.96 8.63 -16.91
CA ARG A 22 6.06 7.37 -16.17
C ARG A 22 7.29 7.43 -15.27
N TYR A 23 7.12 7.02 -14.01
CA TYR A 23 8.25 6.82 -13.10
C TYR A 23 8.26 5.40 -12.54
N GLN A 24 9.46 4.94 -12.16
CA GLN A 24 9.67 3.62 -11.59
C GLN A 24 10.69 3.70 -10.46
N GLY A 25 10.30 3.20 -9.28
CA GLY A 25 11.22 2.96 -8.18
C GLY A 25 11.47 1.46 -8.01
N ILE A 26 12.70 1.10 -7.67
CA ILE A 26 13.16 -0.28 -7.54
C ILE A 26 13.77 -0.44 -6.14
N VAL A 27 13.32 -1.45 -5.40
CA VAL A 27 13.89 -1.81 -4.10
C VAL A 27 14.27 -3.28 -4.01
N PRO A 28 15.34 -3.63 -3.26
CA PRO A 28 15.70 -5.03 -3.03
C PRO A 28 14.61 -5.77 -2.27
N LEU A 29 14.36 -7.04 -2.64
CA LEU A 29 13.49 -7.95 -1.89
C LEU A 29 14.24 -8.59 -0.71
N GLU A 30 14.84 -7.76 0.13
CA GLU A 30 15.65 -8.21 1.27
C GLU A 30 14.84 -8.28 2.58
N SER A 31 13.66 -7.65 2.60
CA SER A 31 12.81 -7.61 3.77
C SER A 31 12.01 -8.91 3.96
N GLY A 32 11.66 -9.23 5.20
CA GLY A 32 11.05 -10.51 5.58
C GLY A 32 9.61 -10.73 5.06
N SER A 33 8.98 -9.71 4.51
CA SER A 33 7.62 -9.75 3.97
C SER A 33 7.40 -8.71 2.86
N ILE A 34 6.30 -8.86 2.12
CA ILE A 34 5.88 -7.86 1.11
C ILE A 34 5.53 -6.51 1.75
N GLU A 35 4.94 -6.52 2.96
CA GLU A 35 4.64 -5.32 3.74
C GLU A 35 5.92 -4.53 4.02
N ASP A 36 6.95 -5.21 4.52
CA ASP A 36 8.25 -4.58 4.81
C ASP A 36 8.92 -4.03 3.55
N CYS A 37 8.82 -4.75 2.41
CA CYS A 37 9.36 -4.29 1.14
C CYS A 37 8.66 -3.00 0.66
N ILE A 38 7.34 -2.91 0.81
CA ILE A 38 6.56 -1.71 0.45
C ILE A 38 6.87 -0.56 1.39
N ASN A 39 6.97 -0.81 2.69
CA ASN A 39 7.39 0.21 3.65
C ASN A 39 8.80 0.74 3.33
N HIS A 40 9.74 -0.15 2.99
CA HIS A 40 11.09 0.24 2.59
C HIS A 40 11.12 1.05 1.28
N TYR A 41 10.23 0.73 0.33
CA TYR A 41 10.03 1.52 -0.89
C TYR A 41 9.68 2.98 -0.57
N PHE A 42 8.68 3.21 0.28
CA PHE A 42 8.28 4.58 0.62
C PHE A 42 9.36 5.34 1.39
N ASP A 43 10.02 4.67 2.33
CA ASP A 43 11.10 5.25 3.14
C ASP A 43 12.31 5.67 2.27
N SER A 44 12.72 4.81 1.33
CA SER A 44 13.95 5.02 0.55
C SER A 44 13.73 5.80 -0.76
N SER A 45 12.67 5.49 -1.50
CA SER A 45 12.49 5.99 -2.89
C SER A 45 11.63 7.25 -2.95
N GLU A 46 10.54 7.29 -2.19
CA GLU A 46 9.59 8.41 -2.23
C GLU A 46 9.90 9.48 -1.17
N GLN A 47 10.64 9.16 -0.11
CA GLN A 47 10.88 10.03 1.05
C GLN A 47 9.58 10.59 1.65
N LEU A 48 8.54 9.76 1.64
CA LEU A 48 7.23 10.10 2.18
C LEU A 48 7.02 9.28 3.45
N ASP A 49 6.76 9.96 4.57
CA ASP A 49 6.31 9.36 5.83
C ASP A 49 5.05 8.50 5.57
N THR A 50 5.26 7.20 5.31
CA THR A 50 4.22 6.25 4.91
C THR A 50 4.44 4.95 5.66
N LYS A 51 3.37 4.39 6.23
CA LYS A 51 3.38 3.07 6.84
C LYS A 51 2.18 2.27 6.37
N LEU A 52 2.44 1.01 6.06
CA LEU A 52 1.48 0.02 5.60
C LEU A 52 1.50 -1.17 6.56
N TRP A 53 0.31 -1.62 6.93
CA TRP A 53 0.06 -2.90 7.59
C TRP A 53 -0.86 -3.73 6.72
N LEU A 54 -0.56 -5.02 6.56
CA LEU A 54 -1.27 -5.98 5.74
C LEU A 54 -1.61 -7.22 6.56
N SER A 55 -2.81 -7.73 6.35
CA SER A 55 -3.25 -9.02 6.88
C SER A 55 -3.93 -9.81 5.77
N SER A 56 -3.70 -11.12 5.76
CA SER A 56 -4.36 -12.03 4.83
C SER A 56 -4.60 -13.37 5.49
N ASP A 57 -5.79 -13.92 5.28
CA ASP A 57 -6.15 -15.30 5.59
C ASP A 57 -6.65 -16.03 4.32
N ALA A 58 -7.28 -17.20 4.48
CA ALA A 58 -7.78 -18.01 3.37
C ALA A 58 -8.90 -17.34 2.55
N THR A 59 -9.57 -16.33 3.09
CA THR A 59 -10.79 -15.73 2.55
C THR A 59 -10.75 -14.21 2.48
N THR A 60 -9.89 -13.57 3.27
CA THR A 60 -9.88 -12.14 3.48
C THR A 60 -8.47 -11.59 3.32
N VAL A 61 -8.38 -10.40 2.70
CA VAL A 61 -7.18 -9.57 2.68
C VAL A 61 -7.60 -8.18 3.12
N ALA A 62 -6.82 -7.59 4.01
CA ALA A 62 -7.06 -6.26 4.55
C ALA A 62 -5.74 -5.53 4.76
N GLY A 63 -5.83 -4.21 4.84
CA GLY A 63 -4.67 -3.39 5.17
C GLY A 63 -5.05 -2.01 5.69
N LEU A 64 -4.09 -1.41 6.39
CA LEU A 64 -4.13 -0.04 6.87
C LEU A 64 -2.94 0.70 6.27
N LEU A 65 -3.19 1.86 5.67
CA LEU A 65 -2.15 2.76 5.19
C LEU A 65 -2.31 4.09 5.90
N ILE A 66 -1.23 4.58 6.50
CA ILE A 66 -1.12 5.97 6.95
C ILE A 66 -0.04 6.65 6.12
N GLN A 67 -0.32 7.87 5.68
CA GLN A 67 0.62 8.65 4.89
C GLN A 67 0.51 10.11 5.31
N ARG A 68 1.65 10.74 5.54
CA ARG A 68 1.72 12.17 5.77
C ARG A 68 1.54 12.90 4.45
N ILE A 69 0.63 13.88 4.45
CA ILE A 69 0.46 14.79 3.32
C ILE A 69 1.46 15.95 3.51
N PRO A 70 2.19 16.36 2.46
CA PRO A 70 3.07 17.52 2.54
C PRO A 70 2.25 18.79 2.83
N ASP A 71 2.75 19.63 3.74
CA ASP A 71 2.15 20.92 4.06
C ASP A 71 2.27 21.88 2.87
N GLU A 72 1.22 22.65 2.55
CA GLU A 72 1.32 23.71 1.54
C GLU A 72 2.40 24.72 1.96
N GLY A 73 3.42 24.88 1.11
CA GLY A 73 4.51 25.85 1.32
C GLY A 73 5.74 25.34 2.08
N GLY A 74 5.84 24.04 2.39
CA GLY A 74 7.08 23.44 2.93
C GLY A 74 7.46 23.90 4.35
N SER A 75 6.54 24.52 5.08
CA SER A 75 6.77 24.98 6.45
C SER A 75 6.63 23.82 7.42
N HIS A 76 7.76 23.29 7.91
CA HIS A 76 7.84 22.30 8.98
C HIS A 76 7.47 22.88 10.37
N THR A 77 6.41 23.69 10.46
CA THR A 77 6.03 24.36 11.71
C THR A 77 5.01 23.50 12.46
N SER A 78 5.46 22.91 13.58
CA SER A 78 4.67 22.27 14.65
C SER A 78 4.01 20.90 14.39
N THR A 79 3.92 20.41 13.15
CA THR A 79 3.19 19.16 12.83
C THR A 79 3.97 17.85 13.07
N ALA A 80 5.25 17.89 13.46
CA ALA A 80 6.03 16.67 13.75
C ALA A 80 5.36 15.79 14.83
N SER A 81 4.60 16.41 15.74
CA SER A 81 3.87 15.72 16.81
C SER A 81 2.78 14.75 16.31
N ASN A 82 2.13 15.01 15.16
CA ASN A 82 0.97 14.21 14.76
C ASN A 82 1.38 12.89 14.11
N TRP A 83 2.50 12.85 13.39
CA TRP A 83 2.95 11.63 12.71
C TRP A 83 3.33 10.53 13.70
N GLU A 84 4.08 10.88 14.75
CA GLU A 84 4.51 9.93 15.77
C GLU A 84 3.31 9.35 16.53
N THR A 85 2.35 10.21 16.92
CA THR A 85 1.10 9.76 17.56
C THR A 85 0.29 8.85 16.64
N LEU A 86 0.04 9.26 15.40
CA LEU A 86 -0.71 8.45 14.43
C LEU A 86 -0.03 7.11 14.15
N SER A 87 1.29 7.13 13.97
CA SER A 87 2.10 5.92 13.81
C SER A 87 2.00 4.98 15.00
N THR A 88 2.05 5.53 16.21
CA THR A 88 2.03 4.73 17.45
C THR A 88 0.66 4.09 17.66
N LEU A 89 -0.42 4.85 17.43
CA LEU A 89 -1.79 4.32 17.48
C LEU A 89 -1.99 3.23 16.43
N ALA A 90 -1.62 3.50 15.18
CA ALA A 90 -1.74 2.54 14.08
C ALA A 90 -0.94 1.26 14.34
N ALA A 91 0.24 1.36 14.95
CA ALA A 91 1.08 0.19 15.27
C ALA A 91 0.46 -0.76 16.30
N THR A 92 -0.61 -0.37 16.99
CA THR A 92 -1.35 -1.27 17.90
C THR A 92 -2.31 -2.20 17.17
N VAL A 93 -2.54 -2.00 15.87
CA VAL A 93 -3.47 -2.81 15.09
C VAL A 93 -3.02 -4.27 15.01
N THR A 94 -3.96 -5.17 15.27
CA THR A 94 -3.72 -6.61 15.16
C THR A 94 -4.13 -7.15 13.78
N LYS A 95 -3.60 -8.33 13.40
CA LYS A 95 -3.95 -8.98 12.14
C LYS A 95 -5.42 -9.41 12.11
N GLU A 96 -5.94 -9.79 13.27
CA GLU A 96 -7.32 -10.19 13.50
C GLU A 96 -8.28 -9.02 13.34
N GLU A 97 -7.95 -7.85 13.89
CA GLU A 97 -8.73 -6.62 13.70
C GLU A 97 -8.69 -6.14 12.25
N LEU A 98 -7.53 -6.22 11.58
CA LEU A 98 -7.47 -5.93 10.13
C LEU A 98 -8.40 -6.86 9.35
N ALA A 99 -8.36 -8.17 9.61
CA ALA A 99 -9.17 -9.12 8.86
C ALA A 99 -10.68 -8.98 9.10
N SER A 100 -11.09 -8.65 10.34
CA SER A 100 -12.51 -8.66 10.73
C SER A 100 -13.17 -7.29 10.77
N GLU A 101 -12.42 -6.20 10.99
CA GLU A 101 -12.95 -4.87 11.29
C GLU A 101 -12.44 -3.76 10.36
N ALA A 102 -11.62 -4.08 9.34
CA ALA A 102 -11.09 -3.08 8.40
C ALA A 102 -12.20 -2.22 7.79
N GLY A 103 -11.99 -0.90 7.82
CA GLY A 103 -12.97 0.10 7.40
C GLY A 103 -13.29 1.11 8.52
N PRO A 104 -14.50 1.72 8.51
CA PRO A 104 -14.84 2.80 9.44
C PRO A 104 -14.74 2.43 10.92
N LEU A 105 -15.05 1.16 11.27
CA LEU A 105 -15.00 0.69 12.66
C LEU A 105 -13.56 0.72 13.19
N LEU A 106 -12.61 0.14 12.45
CA LEU A 106 -11.21 0.14 12.84
C LEU A 106 -10.63 1.56 12.93
N ILE A 107 -10.97 2.44 11.99
CA ILE A 107 -10.55 3.84 12.01
C ILE A 107 -11.07 4.56 13.26
N TYR A 108 -12.32 4.29 13.66
CA TYR A 108 -12.87 4.83 14.90
C TYR A 108 -12.09 4.30 16.12
N LYS A 109 -11.86 2.99 16.24
CA LYS A 109 -11.12 2.41 17.37
C LYS A 109 -9.73 3.04 17.53
N LEU A 110 -9.00 3.20 16.42
CA LEU A 110 -7.63 3.71 16.43
C LEU A 110 -7.55 5.23 16.62
N PHE A 111 -8.49 6.00 16.06
CA PHE A 111 -8.30 7.45 15.88
C PHE A 111 -9.47 8.33 16.37
N HIS A 112 -10.47 7.79 17.08
CA HIS A 112 -11.66 8.58 17.50
C HIS A 112 -11.33 9.87 18.25
N GLU A 113 -10.28 9.90 19.07
CA GLU A 113 -9.86 11.11 19.81
C GLU A 113 -9.32 12.22 18.87
N LEU A 114 -8.91 11.86 17.65
CA LEU A 114 -8.34 12.78 16.66
C LEU A 114 -9.39 13.30 15.66
N SER A 115 -10.67 12.95 15.85
CA SER A 115 -11.80 13.41 15.01
C SER A 115 -11.56 13.23 13.50
N PRO A 116 -11.28 12.01 13.01
CA PRO A 116 -10.91 11.77 11.62
C PRO A 116 -12.07 12.11 10.68
N ARG A 117 -11.73 12.76 9.57
CA ARG A 117 -12.70 12.99 8.48
C ARG A 117 -12.83 11.72 7.64
N SER A 118 -14.02 11.15 7.60
CA SER A 118 -14.33 10.00 6.75
C SER A 118 -14.70 10.43 5.32
N PHE A 119 -14.35 9.60 4.35
CA PHE A 119 -14.77 9.69 2.95
C PHE A 119 -15.61 8.49 2.58
N ASP A 120 -16.37 8.60 1.49
CA ASP A 120 -17.19 7.50 1.01
C ASP A 120 -16.31 6.31 0.57
N PRO A 121 -16.66 5.09 1.00
CA PRO A 121 -15.89 3.91 0.62
C PRO A 121 -16.04 3.63 -0.88
N PHE A 122 -14.95 3.22 -1.52
CA PHE A 122 -14.98 2.71 -2.88
C PHE A 122 -14.87 1.18 -2.88
N SER A 123 -15.60 0.52 -3.79
CA SER A 123 -15.55 -0.94 -3.91
C SER A 123 -14.29 -1.36 -4.66
N ILE A 124 -13.50 -2.24 -4.05
CA ILE A 124 -12.35 -2.89 -4.69
C ILE A 124 -12.81 -4.21 -5.30
N ARG A 125 -12.41 -4.48 -6.55
CA ARG A 125 -12.72 -5.73 -7.26
C ARG A 125 -11.51 -6.16 -8.09
N PHE A 126 -11.33 -7.46 -8.24
CA PHE A 126 -10.37 -7.98 -9.20
C PHE A 126 -10.78 -7.61 -10.64
N GLY A 127 -9.83 -7.10 -11.43
CA GLY A 127 -10.06 -6.72 -12.82
C GLY A 127 -8.92 -7.19 -13.73
N CYS A 128 -9.17 -8.22 -14.55
CA CYS A 128 -8.30 -8.59 -15.68
C CYS A 128 -8.89 -7.94 -16.93
N SER A 129 -8.06 -7.26 -17.72
CA SER A 129 -8.46 -6.78 -19.06
C SER A 129 -8.40 -7.87 -20.14
N CYS A 130 -8.26 -9.12 -19.70
CA CYS A 130 -8.00 -10.31 -20.48
C CYS A 130 -9.27 -10.75 -21.18
N THR A 131 -9.23 -10.91 -22.50
CA THR A 131 -10.33 -11.46 -23.28
C THR A 131 -9.83 -12.56 -24.19
N ARG A 132 -10.73 -13.44 -24.63
CA ARG A 132 -10.41 -14.51 -25.57
C ARG A 132 -9.74 -13.96 -26.84
N GLU A 133 -10.19 -12.81 -27.31
CA GLU A 133 -9.67 -12.12 -28.49
C GLU A 133 -8.27 -11.57 -28.27
N ARG A 134 -7.96 -11.04 -27.07
CA ARG A 134 -6.61 -10.58 -26.73
C ARG A 134 -5.64 -11.76 -26.65
N SER A 135 -6.04 -12.85 -26.01
CA SER A 135 -5.22 -14.07 -25.93
C SER A 135 -4.99 -14.69 -27.31
N SER A 136 -6.03 -14.79 -28.15
CA SER A 136 -5.91 -15.31 -29.51
C SER A 136 -4.96 -14.46 -30.37
N ARG A 137 -5.02 -13.13 -30.25
CA ARG A 137 -4.08 -12.23 -30.94
C ARG A 137 -2.64 -12.45 -30.49
N ALA A 138 -2.41 -12.59 -29.19
CA ALA A 138 -1.07 -12.86 -28.67
C ALA A 138 -0.49 -14.18 -29.19
N ILE A 139 -1.29 -15.25 -29.23
CA ILE A 139 -0.86 -16.56 -29.74
C ILE A 139 -0.52 -16.49 -31.23
N ARG A 140 -1.37 -15.84 -32.05
CA ARG A 140 -1.10 -15.68 -33.49
C ARG A 140 0.16 -14.86 -33.77
N ALA A 141 0.53 -13.94 -32.88
CA ALA A 141 1.72 -13.11 -33.02
C ALA A 141 3.03 -13.88 -32.77
N LEU A 142 2.98 -15.08 -32.17
CA LEU A 142 4.15 -15.92 -31.93
C LEU A 142 4.61 -16.71 -33.18
N GLY A 143 3.87 -16.64 -34.29
CA GLY A 143 4.14 -17.41 -35.51
C GLY A 143 3.45 -18.78 -35.52
N GLU A 144 3.44 -19.43 -36.68
CA GLU A 144 2.99 -20.83 -36.84
C GLU A 144 3.90 -21.82 -36.13
#